data_AF-A0AAW7FRN3-F1
#
_entry.id   AF-A0AAW7FRN3-F1
#
_cell.length_a   1.000
_cell.length_b   1.000
_cell.length_c   1.000
_cell.angle_alpha   90.00
_cell.angle_beta   90.00
_cell.angle_gamma   90.00
#
_symmetry.space_group_name_H-M   'P 1'
#
loop_
_entity.id
_entity.type
_entity.pdbx_description
1 polymer ?
#
loop_
_entity_poly.entity_id
_entity_poly.type
_entity_poly.pdbx_seq_one_letter_code
_entity_poly.pdbx_strand_id
1 'polypeptide(L)'
;MLKQLAGAVRRLLHPATGDAVVVNDTDITEAEARGRSMSVRRPSSGVSVASTLSPSRLAGILRNAADGNARDYFILAEEMEERDLHYASVLRTRKLTVAGIVPTVVAASDDDSDLQLADAVRHLMEQPQVPELLFDLLDGLGKGVGVCEILWNTRDAMWKPRDYEWVDQRFLKPDLDTLREFRLITEKEPVEGEPLNPGKYIVHQPRLKSGLPLRNGLARLVAVMYMLKSFTVRDWWAFGEKFGLPMVVGRYGNNASPEQIRTLIDAIATLASDAGCAIPESMKLDMVETASRTGGGALFKEMADWCDAQTSKAVLGQTMTTDDGSSRAQADVHDRVRMDIARWDARQLADTLNEFLVRPFIQFNYGPQENYPRIELRLSEPEDLKAFVDALTPLIDRGMKVQESEIRDKFGLAEPEAGATVLAPSNTFTAYAPATALNREQIALNRSQEDDIDALVAEGLKDWARTGDAFTSPVLQLVNEVDTFDEFLARLPELQQSLKPDEFVQQLALLSFKARALGDVNDG
;
A
#
# COMPACT_ATOMS: atom_id res chain seq x y z
N MET A 1 31.03 15.74 29.78
CA MET A 1 29.63 15.36 30.07
C MET A 1 28.79 16.61 30.11
N LEU A 2 27.80 16.70 29.23
CA LEU A 2 26.78 17.75 29.29
C LEU A 2 26.03 17.68 30.63
N LYS A 3 25.81 18.84 31.25
CA LYS A 3 25.03 18.91 32.50
C LYS A 3 23.56 18.71 32.17
N GLN A 4 22.98 17.61 32.64
CA GLN A 4 21.54 17.43 32.62
C GLN A 4 20.90 18.48 33.52
N LEU A 5 19.83 19.10 33.03
CA LEU A 5 19.02 20.00 33.82
C LEU A 5 18.30 19.17 34.91
N ALA A 6 18.06 19.75 36.08
CA ALA A 6 17.26 19.15 37.16
C ALA A 6 16.14 20.10 37.62
N GLY A 7 14.99 19.57 38.04
CA GLY A 7 13.85 20.34 38.56
C GLY A 7 12.51 20.10 37.83
N ALA A 8 11.41 20.52 38.47
CA ALA A 8 10.03 20.34 38.02
C ALA A 8 9.58 21.31 36.92
N VAL A 9 10.33 22.38 36.68
CA VAL A 9 10.02 23.41 35.68
C VAL A 9 11.12 23.47 34.64
N ARG A 10 10.75 23.39 33.37
CA ARG A 10 11.67 23.49 32.22
C ARG A 10 11.31 24.70 31.36
N ARG A 11 12.28 25.18 30.57
CA ARG A 11 12.07 26.22 29.55
C ARG A 11 12.26 25.60 28.17
N LEU A 12 11.28 25.81 27.32
CA LEU A 12 11.30 25.39 25.92
C LEU A 12 11.24 26.64 25.04
N LEU A 13 12.07 26.69 24.01
CA LEU A 13 11.98 27.73 22.99
C LEU A 13 10.95 27.28 21.96
N HIS A 14 9.87 28.03 21.80
CA HIS A 14 8.85 27.71 20.80
C HIS A 14 9.51 27.67 19.41
N PRO A 15 9.34 26.59 18.64
CA PRO A 15 10.00 26.46 17.34
C PRO A 15 9.63 27.57 16.35
N ALA A 16 8.35 27.95 16.30
CA ALA A 16 7.87 28.95 15.34
C ALA A 16 8.12 30.41 15.74
N THR A 17 8.10 30.75 17.04
CA THR A 17 8.19 32.14 17.51
C THR A 17 9.53 32.46 18.16
N GLY A 18 10.29 31.44 18.59
CA GLY A 18 11.52 31.59 19.36
C GLY A 18 11.30 31.98 20.83
N ASP A 19 10.06 32.16 21.27
CA ASP A 19 9.75 32.60 22.62
C ASP A 19 10.00 31.50 23.65
N ALA A 20 10.45 31.89 24.84
CA ALA A 20 10.63 30.97 25.95
C ALA A 20 9.28 30.65 26.62
N VAL A 21 8.84 29.40 26.48
CA VAL A 21 7.66 28.85 27.14
C VAL A 21 8.09 28.09 28.39
N VAL A 22 7.47 28.40 29.52
CA VAL A 22 7.68 27.69 30.78
C VAL A 22 6.76 26.48 30.80
N VAL A 23 7.33 25.29 30.99
CA VAL A 23 6.60 24.01 31.01
C VAL A 23 6.73 23.41 32.40
N ASN A 24 5.58 23.10 33.01
CA ASN A 24 5.48 22.47 34.33
C ASN A 24 5.28 20.96 34.18
N ASP A 25 5.80 20.17 35.12
CA ASP A 25 5.72 18.70 35.10
C ASP A 25 4.27 18.18 35.18
N THR A 26 3.45 18.83 36.00
CA THR A 26 2.02 18.54 36.18
C THR A 26 1.23 18.71 34.89
N ASP A 27 1.60 19.66 34.04
CA ASP A 27 0.89 19.95 32.80
C ASP A 27 1.22 18.96 31.68
N ILE A 28 2.32 18.18 31.76
CA ILE A 28 2.78 17.30 30.65
C ILE A 28 2.66 15.80 30.94
N THR A 29 2.27 15.43 32.16
CA THR A 29 2.21 14.03 32.61
C THR A 29 0.83 13.39 32.38
N GLU A 30 -0.25 14.19 32.44
CA GLU A 30 -1.62 13.73 32.27
C GLU A 30 -2.14 13.93 30.84
N ALA A 31 -3.01 13.01 30.39
CA ALA A 31 -3.65 13.11 29.08
C ALA A 31 -4.71 14.23 29.05
N GLU A 32 -4.47 15.24 28.21
CA GLU A 32 -5.32 16.42 28.00
C GLU A 32 -6.36 16.20 26.90
N ALA A 33 -6.03 15.50 25.82
CA ALA A 33 -6.89 15.39 24.64
C ALA A 33 -7.91 14.23 24.70
N ARG A 34 -7.79 13.35 25.70
CA ARG A 34 -8.63 12.16 25.83
C ARG A 34 -10.11 12.51 25.92
N GLY A 35 -10.92 11.89 25.06
CA GLY A 35 -12.37 12.02 25.08
C GLY A 35 -12.98 11.40 26.35
N ARG A 36 -14.01 12.04 26.91
CA ARG A 36 -14.77 11.54 28.07
C ARG A 36 -16.27 11.65 27.80
N SER A 37 -17.06 10.72 28.33
CA SER A 37 -18.51 10.64 28.07
C SER A 37 -19.28 11.93 28.42
N MET A 38 -18.85 12.63 29.48
CA MET A 38 -19.43 13.90 29.95
C MET A 38 -18.63 15.14 29.51
N SER A 39 -17.76 15.01 28.52
CA SER A 39 -16.98 16.12 27.96
C SER A 39 -17.55 16.60 26.62
N VAL A 40 -17.21 17.83 26.23
CA VAL A 40 -17.36 18.36 24.87
C VAL A 40 -16.69 17.42 23.85
N ARG A 41 -15.60 16.75 24.26
CA ARG A 41 -14.91 15.71 23.49
C ARG A 41 -15.47 14.34 23.82
N ARG A 42 -16.49 13.93 23.07
CA ARG A 42 -17.11 12.61 23.21
C ARG A 42 -16.31 11.56 22.43
N PRO A 43 -16.10 10.35 22.99
CA PRO A 43 -15.45 9.26 22.27
C PRO A 43 -16.21 8.82 21.01
N SER A 44 -17.54 8.91 21.00
CA SER A 44 -18.35 8.60 19.82
C SER A 44 -18.60 9.83 18.96
N SER A 45 -18.52 9.66 17.62
CA SER A 45 -18.92 10.66 16.63
C SER A 45 -20.42 11.00 16.70
N GLY A 46 -21.22 10.06 17.20
CA GLY A 46 -22.67 10.19 17.34
C GLY A 46 -23.39 9.80 16.04
N VAL A 47 -23.43 10.72 15.06
CA VAL A 47 -24.18 10.52 13.81
C VAL A 47 -23.23 10.25 12.65
N SER A 48 -23.50 9.18 11.90
CA SER A 48 -22.77 8.82 10.69
C SER A 48 -22.97 9.84 9.57
N VAL A 49 -21.87 10.32 8.99
CA VAL A 49 -21.89 11.29 7.89
C VAL A 49 -22.02 10.57 6.55
N ALA A 50 -21.27 9.48 6.36
CA ALA A 50 -21.25 8.64 5.17
C ALA A 50 -22.63 8.00 4.88
N SER A 51 -23.39 7.64 5.92
CA SER A 51 -24.71 6.99 5.75
C SER A 51 -25.76 7.89 5.10
N THR A 52 -25.55 9.20 5.13
CA THR A 52 -26.49 10.20 4.61
C THR A 52 -25.84 11.09 3.55
N LEU A 53 -24.78 10.56 2.91
CA LEU A 53 -23.99 11.26 1.91
C LEU A 53 -24.81 11.49 0.63
N SER A 54 -24.71 12.69 0.09
CA SER A 54 -25.27 13.10 -1.21
C SER A 54 -24.32 14.10 -1.86
N PRO A 55 -24.41 14.35 -3.18
CA PRO A 55 -23.53 15.31 -3.84
C PRO A 55 -23.57 16.71 -3.21
N SER A 56 -24.77 17.17 -2.84
CA SER A 56 -24.96 18.47 -2.17
C SER A 56 -24.35 18.48 -0.76
N ARG A 57 -24.51 17.38 0.00
CA ARG A 57 -23.95 17.26 1.35
C ARG A 57 -22.42 17.18 1.31
N LEU A 58 -21.85 16.39 0.42
CA LEU A 58 -20.40 16.29 0.25
C LEU A 58 -19.80 17.66 -0.10
N ALA A 59 -20.41 18.38 -1.05
CA ALA A 59 -19.99 19.74 -1.38
C ALA A 59 -20.04 20.69 -0.17
N GLY A 60 -21.08 20.58 0.67
CA GLY A 60 -21.19 21.31 1.93
C GLY A 60 -20.07 20.99 2.92
N ILE A 61 -19.81 19.70 3.17
CA ILE A 61 -18.74 19.24 4.07
C ILE A 61 -17.38 19.78 3.62
N LEU A 62 -17.07 19.66 2.32
CA LEU A 62 -15.80 20.10 1.78
C LEU A 62 -15.62 21.62 1.79
N ARG A 63 -16.72 22.39 1.70
CA ARG A 63 -16.72 23.85 1.83
C ARG A 63 -16.50 24.25 3.28
N ASN A 64 -17.29 23.71 4.21
CA ASN A 64 -17.17 23.97 5.63
C ASN A 64 -15.75 23.66 6.15
N ALA A 65 -15.15 22.55 5.71
CA ALA A 65 -13.78 22.21 6.07
C ALA A 65 -12.75 23.20 5.51
N ALA A 66 -13.02 23.84 4.37
CA ALA A 66 -12.15 24.88 3.83
C ALA A 66 -12.27 26.20 4.61
N ASP A 67 -13.41 26.44 5.26
CA ASP A 67 -13.68 27.61 6.10
C ASP A 67 -13.33 27.37 7.59
N GLY A 68 -12.71 26.22 7.91
CA GLY A 68 -12.24 25.88 9.25
C GLY A 68 -13.19 25.02 10.10
N ASN A 69 -14.40 24.73 9.63
CA ASN A 69 -15.31 23.79 10.29
C ASN A 69 -15.13 22.38 9.73
N ALA A 70 -14.17 21.65 10.31
CA ALA A 70 -13.69 20.36 9.80
C ALA A 70 -14.30 19.12 10.47
N ARG A 71 -15.18 19.26 11.47
CA ARG A 71 -15.68 18.11 12.26
C ARG A 71 -16.33 17.03 11.38
N ASP A 72 -17.27 17.41 10.52
CA ASP A 72 -17.94 16.46 9.62
C ASP A 72 -17.00 15.86 8.59
N TYR A 73 -15.96 16.60 8.20
CA TYR A 73 -14.92 16.11 7.29
C TYR A 73 -14.05 15.04 7.97
N PHE A 74 -13.67 15.24 9.23
CA PHE A 74 -12.92 14.23 9.98
C PHE A 74 -13.73 12.96 10.22
N ILE A 75 -15.02 13.09 10.54
CA ILE A 75 -15.92 11.94 10.66
C ILE A 75 -16.04 11.21 9.31
N LEU A 76 -16.25 11.94 8.21
CA LEU A 76 -16.34 11.34 6.89
C LEU A 76 -15.04 10.61 6.50
N ALA A 77 -13.88 11.22 6.78
CA ALA A 77 -12.57 10.63 6.47
C ALA A 77 -12.33 9.33 7.25
N GLU A 78 -12.69 9.29 8.54
CA GLU A 78 -12.65 8.08 9.37
C GLU A 78 -13.57 6.99 8.80
N GLU A 79 -14.84 7.33 8.52
CA GLU A 79 -15.80 6.36 7.97
C GLU A 79 -15.42 5.87 6.57
N MET A 80 -14.71 6.65 5.77
CA MET A 80 -14.18 6.21 4.48
C MET A 80 -13.13 5.12 4.64
N GLU A 81 -12.24 5.23 5.64
CA GLU A 81 -11.26 4.20 5.97
C GLU A 81 -11.93 2.93 6.53
N GLU A 82 -13.07 3.05 7.22
CA GLU A 82 -13.81 1.90 7.76
C GLU A 82 -14.69 1.19 6.71
N ARG A 83 -15.22 1.92 5.73
CA ARG A 83 -16.28 1.41 4.82
C ARG A 83 -15.80 1.07 3.42
N ASP A 84 -14.71 1.68 2.94
CA ASP A 84 -14.15 1.37 1.61
C ASP A 84 -12.90 0.52 1.71
N LEU A 85 -13.07 -0.77 1.42
CA LEU A 85 -12.01 -1.78 1.48
C LEU A 85 -10.80 -1.42 0.62
N HIS A 86 -11.04 -0.80 -0.55
CA HIS A 86 -9.96 -0.46 -1.47
C HIS A 86 -9.16 0.73 -0.96
N TYR A 87 -9.84 1.82 -0.60
CA TYR A 87 -9.21 2.99 -0.01
C TYR A 87 -8.43 2.64 1.26
N ALA A 88 -9.02 1.85 2.14
CA ALA A 88 -8.37 1.36 3.36
C ALA A 88 -7.10 0.56 3.04
N SER A 89 -7.16 -0.33 2.05
CA SER A 89 -6.01 -1.15 1.62
C SER A 89 -4.86 -0.29 1.09
N VAL A 90 -5.12 0.61 0.14
CA VAL A 90 -4.07 1.42 -0.49
C VAL A 90 -3.47 2.44 0.49
N LEU A 91 -4.29 3.04 1.36
CA LEU A 91 -3.82 3.97 2.37
C LEU A 91 -3.00 3.25 3.44
N ARG A 92 -3.47 2.08 3.93
CA ARG A 92 -2.73 1.29 4.91
C ARG A 92 -1.39 0.83 4.37
N THR A 93 -1.34 0.40 3.11
CA THR A 93 -0.09 0.04 2.43
C THR A 93 0.90 1.21 2.42
N ARG A 94 0.44 2.43 2.14
CA ARG A 94 1.27 3.65 2.19
C ARG A 94 1.73 3.98 3.62
N LYS A 95 0.83 3.94 4.61
CA LYS A 95 1.12 4.18 6.03
C LYS A 95 2.16 3.17 6.56
N LEU A 96 1.95 1.87 6.33
CA LEU A 96 2.82 0.80 6.85
C LEU A 96 4.21 0.80 6.22
N THR A 97 4.35 1.17 4.95
CA THR A 97 5.67 1.30 4.32
C THR A 97 6.56 2.31 5.03
N VAL A 98 5.98 3.40 5.55
CA VAL A 98 6.73 4.42 6.29
C VAL A 98 6.85 4.08 7.77
N ALA A 99 5.77 3.61 8.41
CA ALA A 99 5.78 3.24 9.82
C ALA A 99 6.68 2.02 10.13
N GLY A 100 6.91 1.15 9.15
CA GLY A 100 7.80 0.00 9.27
C GLY A 100 9.30 0.34 9.17
N ILE A 101 9.66 1.60 8.91
CA ILE A 101 11.06 2.04 8.81
C ILE A 101 11.63 2.17 10.22
N VAL A 102 12.77 1.52 10.47
CA VAL A 102 13.54 1.71 11.71
C VAL A 102 14.21 3.09 11.68
N PRO A 103 13.92 4.00 12.63
CA PRO A 103 14.51 5.33 12.62
C PRO A 103 16.04 5.28 12.82
N THR A 104 16.77 6.00 11.98
CA THR A 104 18.23 6.18 12.13
C THR A 104 18.50 7.55 12.72
N VAL A 105 19.41 7.64 13.70
CA VAL A 105 19.78 8.92 14.34
C VAL A 105 21.20 9.33 13.94
N VAL A 106 21.30 10.50 13.34
CA VAL A 106 22.54 11.15 12.90
C VAL A 106 22.91 12.25 13.88
N ALA A 107 24.15 12.23 14.37
CA ALA A 107 24.68 13.29 15.22
C ALA A 107 24.90 14.58 14.42
N ALA A 108 24.86 15.73 15.09
CA ALA A 108 25.10 17.01 14.41
C ALA A 108 26.55 17.19 13.98
N SER A 109 27.49 16.69 14.77
CA SER A 109 28.93 16.67 14.51
C SER A 109 29.58 15.46 15.20
N ASP A 110 30.88 15.29 14.99
CA ASP A 110 31.70 14.26 15.66
C ASP A 110 32.15 14.69 17.07
N ASP A 111 31.68 15.84 17.57
CA ASP A 111 32.00 16.30 18.93
C ASP A 111 31.35 15.38 19.98
N ASP A 112 32.09 15.07 21.06
CA ASP A 112 31.63 14.21 22.16
C ASP A 112 30.28 14.63 22.75
N SER A 113 29.97 15.94 22.76
CA SER A 113 28.68 16.45 23.22
C SER A 113 27.55 16.08 22.27
N ASP A 114 27.75 16.20 20.96
CA ASP A 114 26.74 15.94 19.95
C ASP A 114 26.48 14.44 19.81
N LEU A 115 27.53 13.63 19.98
CA LEU A 115 27.43 12.17 20.09
C LEU A 115 26.60 11.75 21.31
N GLN A 116 26.82 12.37 22.48
CA GLN A 116 26.02 12.12 23.69
C GLN A 116 24.53 12.46 23.48
N LEU A 117 24.23 13.57 22.80
CA LEU A 117 22.86 13.95 22.48
C LEU A 117 22.23 12.96 21.49
N ALA A 118 22.97 12.54 20.47
CA ALA A 118 22.52 11.54 19.51
C ALA A 118 22.22 10.20 20.19
N ASP A 119 23.08 9.74 21.10
CA ASP A 119 22.87 8.51 21.87
C ASP A 119 21.61 8.59 22.74
N ALA A 120 21.34 9.74 23.37
CA ALA A 120 20.12 9.94 24.14
C ALA A 120 18.86 9.81 23.26
N VAL A 121 18.91 10.30 22.01
CA VAL A 121 17.81 10.17 21.04
C VAL A 121 17.71 8.75 20.47
N ARG A 122 18.82 8.03 20.29
CA ARG A 122 18.79 6.61 19.90
C ARG A 122 18.03 5.78 20.91
N HIS A 123 18.33 5.95 22.20
CA HIS A 123 17.59 5.28 23.28
C HIS A 123 16.11 5.67 23.33
N LEU A 124 15.76 6.89 22.91
CA LEU A 124 14.37 7.32 22.77
C LEU A 124 13.66 6.58 21.62
N MET A 125 14.34 6.42 20.49
CA MET A 125 13.80 5.75 19.29
C MET A 125 13.71 4.23 19.42
N GLU A 126 14.45 3.62 20.35
CA GLU A 126 14.38 2.19 20.68
C GLU A 126 13.14 1.81 21.51
N GLN A 127 12.34 2.79 21.94
CA GLN A 127 11.11 2.53 22.68
C GLN A 127 10.09 1.74 21.83
N PRO A 128 9.41 0.73 22.40
CA PRO A 128 8.49 -0.13 21.65
C PRO A 128 7.26 0.62 21.10
N GLN A 129 6.92 1.79 21.66
CA GLN A 129 5.79 2.61 21.22
C GLN A 129 6.08 3.44 19.96
N VAL A 130 7.34 3.52 19.51
CA VAL A 130 7.72 4.38 18.38
C VAL A 130 7.05 3.95 17.07
N PRO A 131 6.98 2.66 16.69
CA PRO A 131 6.27 2.25 15.48
C PRO A 131 4.78 2.65 15.48
N GLU A 132 4.10 2.54 16.62
CA GLU A 132 2.71 2.95 16.79
C GLU A 132 2.56 4.48 16.67
N LEU A 133 3.46 5.25 17.28
CA LEU A 133 3.55 6.70 17.10
C LEU A 133 3.69 7.09 15.62
N LEU A 134 4.60 6.43 14.88
CA LEU A 134 4.78 6.70 13.45
C LEU A 134 3.49 6.44 12.67
N PHE A 135 2.82 5.32 12.97
CA PHE A 135 1.56 4.95 12.33
C PHE A 135 0.44 5.97 12.62
N ASP A 136 0.29 6.39 13.87
CA ASP A 136 -0.75 7.34 14.30
C ASP A 136 -0.51 8.74 13.71
N LEU A 137 0.73 9.20 13.60
CA LEU A 137 1.06 10.47 12.94
C LEU A 137 0.73 10.43 11.45
N LEU A 138 0.94 9.29 10.78
CA LEU A 138 0.61 9.09 9.37
C LEU A 138 -0.90 9.10 9.08
N ASP A 139 -1.75 9.11 10.11
CA ASP A 139 -3.18 9.42 9.95
C ASP A 139 -3.41 10.80 9.31
N GLY A 140 -2.42 11.71 9.44
CA GLY A 140 -2.39 12.97 8.72
C GLY A 140 -2.42 12.84 7.20
N LEU A 141 -2.01 11.72 6.60
CA LEU A 141 -2.12 11.51 5.15
C LEU A 141 -3.58 11.47 4.69
N GLY A 142 -4.46 10.82 5.46
CA GLY A 142 -5.89 10.74 5.16
C GLY A 142 -6.60 12.05 5.47
N LYS A 143 -6.43 12.55 6.70
CA LYS A 143 -7.21 13.68 7.25
C LYS A 143 -6.57 15.05 7.03
N GLY A 144 -5.31 15.11 6.61
CA GLY A 144 -4.52 16.35 6.45
C GLY A 144 -3.77 16.79 7.70
N VAL A 145 -4.10 16.21 8.86
CA VAL A 145 -3.39 16.42 10.13
C VAL A 145 -3.44 15.15 10.98
N GLY A 146 -2.29 14.75 11.52
CA GLY A 146 -2.16 13.69 12.52
C GLY A 146 -1.55 14.29 13.78
N VAL A 147 -2.13 14.00 14.94
CA VAL A 147 -1.64 14.54 16.21
C VAL A 147 -1.51 13.43 17.23
N CYS A 148 -0.37 13.40 17.91
CA CYS A 148 -0.13 12.53 19.06
C CYS A 148 0.23 13.37 20.27
N GLU A 149 -0.34 13.03 21.42
CA GLU A 149 -0.01 13.60 22.71
C GLU A 149 1.11 12.80 23.38
N ILE A 150 2.18 13.47 23.77
CA ILE A 150 3.31 12.88 24.50
C ILE A 150 2.96 12.87 25.99
N LEU A 151 2.88 11.68 26.57
CA LEU A 151 2.73 11.51 28.02
C LEU A 151 4.11 11.41 28.64
N TRP A 152 4.60 12.48 29.25
CA TRP A 152 5.94 12.52 29.83
C TRP A 152 6.01 11.80 31.18
N ASN A 153 7.11 11.09 31.42
CA ASN A 153 7.54 10.66 32.74
C ASN A 153 8.61 11.62 33.26
N THR A 154 8.26 12.34 34.31
CA THR A 154 9.10 13.36 34.95
C THR A 154 9.65 12.92 36.32
N ARG A 155 9.47 11.63 36.68
CA ARG A 155 9.92 11.09 37.98
C ARG A 155 11.44 11.05 38.11
N ASP A 156 12.12 10.78 37.00
CA ASP A 156 13.57 10.74 36.92
C ASP A 156 14.13 12.12 36.53
N ALA A 157 15.42 12.34 36.80
CA ALA A 157 16.11 13.58 36.40
C ALA A 157 16.03 13.83 34.88
N MET A 158 16.03 12.75 34.09
CA MET A 158 15.83 12.79 32.64
C MET A 158 14.35 12.56 32.32
N TRP A 159 13.70 13.59 31.80
CA TRP A 159 12.32 13.52 31.32
C TRP A 159 12.28 12.69 30.05
N LYS A 160 11.44 11.65 30.05
CA LYS A 160 11.27 10.73 28.93
C LYS A 160 9.79 10.56 28.62
N PRO A 161 9.39 10.47 27.34
CA PRO A 161 8.08 9.96 26.99
C PRO A 161 7.84 8.58 27.59
N ARG A 162 6.72 8.43 28.28
CA ARG A 162 6.18 7.15 28.76
C ARG A 162 5.38 6.48 27.68
N ASP A 163 4.59 7.26 26.96
CA ASP A 163 3.62 6.80 25.98
C ASP A 163 3.24 7.93 25.02
N TYR A 164 2.64 7.57 23.89
CA TYR A 164 2.12 8.50 22.90
C TYR A 164 0.65 8.17 22.64
N GLU A 165 -0.24 9.10 22.91
CA GLU A 165 -1.68 8.88 22.73
C GLU A 165 -2.16 9.57 21.45
N TRP A 166 -2.77 8.80 20.55
CA TRP A 166 -3.41 9.36 19.37
C TRP A 166 -4.52 10.35 19.76
N VAL A 167 -4.48 11.53 19.14
CA VAL A 167 -5.50 12.56 19.32
C VAL A 167 -6.49 12.50 18.17
N ASP A 168 -7.73 12.21 18.51
CA ASP A 168 -8.84 12.30 17.59
C ASP A 168 -8.97 13.71 16.99
N GLN A 169 -8.83 13.81 15.67
CA GLN A 169 -8.86 15.08 14.96
C GLN A 169 -10.21 15.80 15.10
N ARG A 170 -11.29 15.11 15.44
CA ARG A 170 -12.60 15.73 15.74
C ARG A 170 -12.54 16.69 16.94
N PHE A 171 -11.50 16.57 17.77
CA PHE A 171 -11.25 17.45 18.91
C PHE A 171 -10.35 18.63 18.57
N LEU A 172 -9.86 18.71 17.33
CA LEU A 172 -9.01 19.77 16.85
C LEU A 172 -9.82 20.79 16.05
N LYS A 173 -9.45 22.07 16.20
CA LYS A 173 -9.99 23.16 15.39
C LYS A 173 -8.85 24.01 14.82
N PRO A 174 -8.84 24.32 13.52
CA PRO A 174 -7.89 25.25 12.96
C PRO A 174 -8.13 26.67 13.51
N ASP A 175 -7.06 27.45 13.62
CA ASP A 175 -7.13 28.85 13.98
C ASP A 175 -7.90 29.68 12.93
N LEU A 176 -8.69 30.67 13.36
CA LEU A 176 -9.48 31.49 12.45
C LEU A 176 -8.63 32.45 11.59
N ASP A 177 -7.45 32.84 12.08
CA ASP A 177 -6.62 33.86 11.45
C ASP A 177 -5.91 33.33 10.21
N THR A 178 -5.33 32.13 10.30
CA THR A 178 -4.48 31.56 9.25
C THR A 178 -4.93 30.19 8.75
N LEU A 179 -5.81 29.49 9.48
CA LEU A 179 -6.25 28.12 9.21
C LEU A 179 -5.10 27.12 9.05
N ARG A 180 -3.97 27.36 9.73
CA ARG A 180 -2.73 26.59 9.65
C ARG A 180 -2.35 25.93 10.97
N GLU A 181 -2.67 26.58 12.08
CA GLU A 181 -2.40 26.07 13.41
C GLU A 181 -3.64 25.37 13.95
N PHE A 182 -3.45 24.25 14.63
CA PHE A 182 -4.55 23.52 15.25
C PHE A 182 -4.58 23.82 16.74
N ARG A 183 -5.79 23.96 17.27
CA ARG A 183 -6.13 24.18 18.67
C ARG A 183 -6.93 22.98 19.16
N LEU A 184 -6.81 22.68 20.45
CA LEU A 184 -7.54 21.60 21.10
C LEU A 184 -8.83 22.15 21.70
N ILE A 185 -9.96 21.57 21.36
CA ILE A 185 -11.25 21.92 21.96
C ILE A 185 -11.24 21.45 23.42
N THR A 186 -11.49 22.35 24.36
CA THR A 186 -11.55 22.05 25.81
C THR A 186 -12.86 22.53 26.42
N GLU A 187 -13.13 22.17 27.68
CA GLU A 187 -14.33 22.65 28.40
C GLU A 187 -14.31 24.17 28.61
N LYS A 188 -13.11 24.77 28.69
CA LYS A 188 -12.93 26.21 28.89
C LYS A 188 -13.23 26.99 27.61
N GLU A 189 -12.73 26.48 26.48
CA GLU A 189 -12.93 27.08 25.16
C GLU A 189 -13.51 26.03 24.19
N PRO A 190 -14.82 25.75 24.29
CA PRO A 190 -15.46 24.67 23.54
C PRO A 190 -15.71 25.01 22.07
N VAL A 191 -15.56 26.28 21.69
CA VAL A 191 -15.83 26.74 20.33
C VAL A 191 -14.52 26.92 19.56
N GLU A 192 -13.58 27.72 20.06
CA GLU A 192 -12.33 28.03 19.33
C GLU A 192 -11.14 27.11 19.68
N GLY A 193 -11.23 26.39 20.79
CA GLY A 193 -10.13 25.61 21.35
C GLY A 193 -8.99 26.46 21.94
N GLU A 194 -8.20 25.81 22.80
CA GLU A 194 -6.96 26.34 23.35
C GLU A 194 -5.77 25.94 22.47
N PRO A 195 -4.73 26.78 22.35
CA PRO A 195 -3.49 26.42 21.65
C PRO A 195 -2.89 25.12 22.21
N LEU A 196 -2.30 24.31 21.33
CA LEU A 196 -1.63 23.07 21.75
C LEU A 196 -0.40 23.39 22.61
N ASN A 197 -0.28 22.73 23.76
CA ASN A 197 0.83 22.93 24.69
C ASN A 197 2.18 22.54 24.04
N PRO A 198 3.15 23.47 23.92
CA PRO A 198 4.43 23.20 23.28
C PRO A 198 5.22 22.10 24.00
N GLY A 199 5.76 21.15 23.23
CA GLY A 199 6.50 20.00 23.76
C GLY A 199 5.63 18.88 24.33
N LYS A 200 4.30 19.05 24.35
CA LYS A 200 3.33 18.00 24.71
C LYS A 200 2.69 17.35 23.50
N TYR A 201 2.55 18.06 22.37
CA TYR A 201 1.91 17.53 21.16
C TYR A 201 2.90 17.41 19.99
N ILE A 202 2.79 16.32 19.25
CA ILE A 202 3.44 16.12 17.95
C ILE A 202 2.39 16.34 16.88
N VAL A 203 2.60 17.34 16.03
CA VAL A 203 1.64 17.73 15.00
C VAL A 203 2.22 17.45 13.62
N HIS A 204 1.74 16.39 12.97
CA HIS A 204 2.13 16.03 11.61
C HIS A 204 1.15 16.60 10.58
N GLN A 205 1.64 17.48 9.70
CA GLN A 205 0.88 18.08 8.60
C GLN A 205 1.54 17.74 7.24
N PRO A 206 1.24 16.56 6.67
CA PRO A 206 1.89 16.15 5.44
C PRO A 206 1.47 17.02 4.26
N ARG A 207 2.46 17.40 3.44
CA ARG A 207 2.27 18.19 2.21
C ARG A 207 2.18 17.26 1.02
N LEU A 208 0.94 16.91 0.69
CA LEU A 208 0.56 16.22 -0.56
C LEU A 208 0.42 17.20 -1.73
N LYS A 209 0.09 18.45 -1.42
CA LYS A 209 0.05 19.58 -2.34
C LYS A 209 0.34 20.88 -1.57
N SER A 210 0.54 21.97 -2.30
CA SER A 210 0.61 23.29 -1.69
C SER A 210 -0.78 23.79 -1.25
N GLY A 211 -0.85 24.49 -0.12
CA GLY A 211 -2.08 25.12 0.40
C GLY A 211 -2.32 24.87 1.89
N LEU A 212 -3.57 25.04 2.31
CA LEU A 212 -4.01 24.86 3.70
C LEU A 212 -3.93 23.40 4.14
N PRO A 213 -3.50 23.09 5.40
CA PRO A 213 -3.37 21.74 5.92
C PRO A 213 -4.64 20.88 5.76
N LEU A 214 -5.80 21.39 6.15
CA LEU A 214 -7.09 20.69 6.03
C LEU A 214 -7.47 20.32 4.59
N ARG A 215 -6.91 21.02 3.60
CA ARG A 215 -7.18 20.74 2.18
C ARG A 215 -6.19 19.74 1.60
N ASN A 216 -5.21 19.28 2.36
CA ASN A 216 -4.16 18.39 1.86
C ASN A 216 -4.47 16.91 2.07
N GLY A 217 -5.41 16.53 2.95
CA GLY A 217 -5.72 15.12 3.20
C GLY A 217 -6.23 14.36 1.97
N LEU A 218 -5.80 13.11 1.82
CA LEU A 218 -6.21 12.21 0.73
C LEU A 218 -7.70 11.91 0.75
N ALA A 219 -8.32 11.87 1.93
CA ALA A 219 -9.77 11.65 2.06
C ALA A 219 -10.54 12.70 1.26
N ARG A 220 -10.11 13.97 1.30
CA ARG A 220 -10.71 15.04 0.49
C ARG A 220 -10.61 14.78 -1.01
N LEU A 221 -9.47 14.24 -1.47
CA LEU A 221 -9.22 13.98 -2.88
C LEU A 221 -10.09 12.83 -3.41
N VAL A 222 -10.23 11.77 -2.62
CA VAL A 222 -10.94 10.55 -3.03
C VAL A 222 -12.42 10.53 -2.62
N ALA A 223 -12.90 11.48 -1.81
CA ALA A 223 -14.29 11.50 -1.31
C ALA A 223 -15.36 11.45 -2.41
N VAL A 224 -15.09 12.05 -3.58
CA VAL A 224 -16.02 11.97 -4.72
C VAL A 224 -16.07 10.55 -5.30
N MET A 225 -14.91 9.90 -5.43
CA MET A 225 -14.84 8.51 -5.93
C MET A 225 -15.47 7.54 -4.95
N TYR A 226 -15.23 7.71 -3.65
CA TYR A 226 -15.92 6.98 -2.59
C TYR A 226 -17.45 7.09 -2.70
N MET A 227 -17.96 8.31 -2.86
CA MET A 227 -19.41 8.54 -3.00
C MET A 227 -19.97 7.83 -4.24
N LEU A 228 -19.33 7.99 -5.40
CA LEU A 228 -19.75 7.36 -6.65
C LEU A 228 -19.72 5.83 -6.55
N LYS A 229 -18.65 5.26 -6.01
CA LYS A 229 -18.51 3.83 -5.76
C LYS A 229 -19.60 3.31 -4.83
N SER A 230 -19.86 3.99 -3.72
CA SER A 230 -20.88 3.58 -2.75
C SER A 230 -22.29 3.51 -3.35
N PHE A 231 -22.64 4.46 -4.23
CA PHE A 231 -23.91 4.44 -4.95
C PHE A 231 -23.95 3.34 -6.00
N THR A 232 -22.86 3.19 -6.77
CA THR A 232 -22.73 2.17 -7.82
C THR A 232 -22.89 0.77 -7.24
N VAL A 233 -22.19 0.45 -6.15
CA VAL A 233 -22.29 -0.85 -5.49
C VAL A 233 -23.70 -1.08 -4.94
N ARG A 234 -24.30 -0.09 -4.25
CA ARG A 234 -25.68 -0.21 -3.75
C ARG A 234 -26.67 -0.49 -4.88
N ASP A 235 -26.56 0.26 -5.97
CA ASP A 235 -27.45 0.13 -7.12
C ASP A 235 -27.20 -1.18 -7.87
N TRP A 236 -25.95 -1.69 -7.87
CA TRP A 236 -25.61 -3.01 -8.40
C TRP A 236 -26.26 -4.14 -7.60
N TRP A 237 -26.26 -4.05 -6.26
CA TRP A 237 -26.97 -4.99 -5.40
C TRP A 237 -28.48 -4.96 -5.64
N ALA A 238 -29.07 -3.77 -5.73
CA ALA A 238 -30.50 -3.61 -6.05
C ALA A 238 -30.84 -4.14 -7.45
N PHE A 239 -29.93 -3.99 -8.42
CA PHE A 239 -30.05 -4.60 -9.74
C PHE A 239 -29.98 -6.13 -9.64
N GLY A 240 -29.00 -6.67 -8.91
CA GLY A 240 -28.85 -8.10 -8.68
C GLY A 240 -30.09 -8.73 -8.04
N GLU A 241 -30.71 -8.06 -7.08
CA GLU A 241 -31.96 -8.52 -6.44
C GLU A 241 -33.13 -8.56 -7.43
N LYS A 242 -33.31 -7.51 -8.24
CA LYS A 242 -34.43 -7.41 -9.19
C LYS A 242 -34.29 -8.33 -10.41
N PHE A 243 -33.07 -8.56 -10.88
CA PHE A 243 -32.79 -9.27 -12.13
C PHE A 243 -32.18 -10.66 -11.92
N GLY A 244 -31.69 -10.97 -10.72
CA GLY A 244 -31.11 -12.28 -10.39
C GLY A 244 -32.14 -13.37 -10.15
N LEU A 245 -33.38 -13.00 -9.82
CA LEU A 245 -34.48 -13.94 -9.58
C LEU A 245 -35.68 -13.57 -10.48
N PRO A 246 -35.88 -14.26 -11.62
CA PRO A 246 -37.03 -14.00 -12.46
C PRO A 246 -38.31 -14.42 -11.74
N MET A 247 -39.27 -13.50 -11.61
CA MET A 247 -40.60 -13.83 -11.11
C MET A 247 -41.34 -14.71 -12.12
N VAL A 248 -41.89 -15.84 -11.65
CA VAL A 248 -42.72 -16.70 -12.49
C VAL A 248 -44.14 -16.13 -12.54
N VAL A 249 -44.52 -15.56 -13.69
CA VAL A 249 -45.85 -14.97 -13.88
C VAL A 249 -46.70 -15.88 -14.75
N GLY A 250 -47.72 -16.50 -14.14
CA GLY A 250 -48.76 -17.21 -14.87
C GLY A 250 -49.86 -16.26 -15.32
N ARG A 251 -50.31 -16.42 -16.56
CA ARG A 251 -51.39 -15.62 -17.15
C ARG A 251 -52.58 -16.50 -17.43
N TYR A 252 -53.77 -15.99 -17.11
CA TYR A 252 -55.04 -16.65 -17.45
C TYR A 252 -55.98 -15.69 -18.17
N GLY A 253 -56.74 -16.20 -19.13
CA GLY A 253 -57.73 -15.43 -19.88
C GLY A 253 -59.01 -15.18 -19.09
N ASN A 254 -59.82 -14.20 -19.50
CA ASN A 254 -61.06 -13.82 -18.82
C ASN A 254 -62.12 -14.93 -18.70
N ASN A 255 -62.02 -15.98 -19.50
CA ASN A 255 -62.94 -17.14 -19.47
C ASN A 255 -62.39 -18.33 -18.67
N ALA A 256 -61.26 -18.18 -17.96
CA ALA A 256 -60.68 -19.26 -17.18
C ALA A 256 -61.58 -19.64 -15.99
N SER A 257 -61.80 -20.95 -15.79
CA SER A 257 -62.58 -21.43 -14.65
C SER A 257 -61.79 -21.32 -13.34
N PRO A 258 -62.45 -21.25 -12.17
CA PRO A 258 -61.77 -21.23 -10.87
C PRO A 258 -60.84 -22.44 -10.64
N GLU A 259 -61.15 -23.59 -11.24
CA GLU A 259 -60.32 -24.80 -11.17
C GLU A 259 -59.02 -24.63 -11.98
N GLN A 260 -59.11 -24.05 -13.18
CA GLN A 260 -57.93 -23.78 -14.02
C GLN A 260 -56.98 -22.77 -13.38
N ILE A 261 -57.52 -21.76 -12.69
CA ILE A 261 -56.72 -20.77 -11.96
C ILE A 261 -55.97 -21.43 -10.79
N ARG A 262 -56.63 -22.35 -10.06
CA ARG A 262 -55.97 -23.11 -8.98
C ARG A 262 -54.86 -24.01 -9.50
N THR A 263 -55.10 -24.76 -10.57
CA THR A 263 -54.06 -25.60 -11.19
C THR A 263 -52.87 -24.77 -11.67
N LEU A 264 -53.09 -23.56 -12.18
CA LEU A 264 -52.03 -22.63 -12.56
C LEU A 264 -51.23 -22.16 -11.33
N ILE A 265 -51.90 -21.81 -10.22
CA ILE A 265 -51.24 -21.41 -8.98
C ILE A 265 -50.41 -22.58 -8.40
N ASP A 266 -50.94 -23.79 -8.39
CA ASP A 266 -50.24 -24.99 -7.91
C ASP A 266 -49.01 -25.31 -8.78
N ALA A 267 -49.13 -25.16 -10.11
CA ALA A 267 -48.01 -25.31 -11.03
C ALA A 267 -46.92 -24.25 -10.81
N ILE A 268 -47.30 -23.00 -10.56
CA ILE A 268 -46.36 -21.93 -10.21
C ILE A 268 -45.69 -22.20 -8.87
N ALA A 269 -46.44 -22.66 -7.87
CA ALA A 269 -45.90 -23.02 -6.55
C ALA A 269 -44.92 -24.20 -6.61
N THR A 270 -45.06 -25.08 -7.60
CA THR A 270 -44.12 -26.20 -7.84
C THR A 270 -42.88 -25.76 -8.61
N LEU A 271 -43.00 -24.75 -9.47
CA LEU A 271 -41.92 -24.25 -10.34
C LEU A 271 -41.07 -23.15 -9.68
N ALA A 272 -41.67 -22.30 -8.85
CA ALA A 272 -41.03 -21.14 -8.25
C ALA A 272 -40.58 -21.45 -6.82
N SER A 273 -39.27 -21.34 -6.57
CA SER A 273 -38.69 -21.55 -5.22
C SER A 273 -39.01 -20.42 -4.24
N ASP A 274 -39.36 -19.21 -4.72
CA ASP A 274 -39.53 -18.02 -3.85
C ASP A 274 -40.74 -17.13 -4.21
N ALA A 275 -40.92 -16.72 -5.48
CA ALA A 275 -41.96 -15.75 -5.86
C ALA A 275 -42.62 -16.08 -7.21
N GLY A 276 -43.94 -16.29 -7.18
CA GLY A 276 -44.75 -16.46 -8.37
C GLY A 276 -46.12 -15.82 -8.20
N CYS A 277 -46.71 -15.34 -9.29
CA CYS A 277 -48.03 -14.72 -9.27
C CYS A 277 -48.89 -15.15 -10.46
N ALA A 278 -50.18 -15.24 -10.25
CA ALA A 278 -51.18 -15.45 -11.29
C ALA A 278 -51.94 -14.14 -11.51
N ILE A 279 -51.93 -13.62 -12.74
CA ILE A 279 -52.64 -12.38 -13.11
C ILE A 279 -53.57 -12.60 -14.31
N PRO A 280 -54.72 -11.91 -14.36
CA PRO A 280 -55.53 -11.86 -15.57
C PRO A 280 -54.73 -11.23 -16.73
N GLU A 281 -54.90 -11.75 -17.94
CA GLU A 281 -54.25 -11.21 -19.14
C GLU A 281 -54.57 -9.73 -19.38
N SER A 282 -55.75 -9.27 -18.95
CA SER A 282 -56.17 -7.86 -19.04
C SER A 282 -55.44 -6.90 -18.09
N MET A 283 -54.71 -7.40 -17.09
CA MET A 283 -53.91 -6.59 -16.15
C MET A 283 -52.42 -6.61 -16.47
N LYS A 284 -52.05 -6.98 -17.71
CA LYS A 284 -50.67 -6.98 -18.16
C LYS A 284 -50.09 -5.56 -18.15
N LEU A 285 -49.13 -5.34 -17.26
CA LEU A 285 -48.25 -4.17 -17.28
C LEU A 285 -46.95 -4.57 -17.97
N ASP A 286 -46.71 -4.03 -19.16
CA ASP A 286 -45.42 -4.15 -19.84
C ASP A 286 -44.54 -2.97 -19.37
N MET A 287 -43.38 -3.28 -18.75
CA MET A 287 -42.35 -2.27 -18.59
C MET A 287 -41.83 -1.88 -19.96
N VAL A 288 -41.70 -0.58 -20.23
CA VAL A 288 -41.01 -0.09 -21.42
C VAL A 288 -39.54 -0.45 -21.28
N GLU A 289 -39.11 -1.51 -21.97
CA GLU A 289 -37.73 -1.99 -21.93
C GLU A 289 -36.83 -1.03 -22.70
N THR A 290 -36.03 -0.23 -21.98
CA THR A 290 -34.93 0.53 -22.58
C THR A 290 -33.75 -0.42 -22.85
N ALA A 291 -33.80 -1.12 -23.98
CA ALA A 291 -32.74 -1.73 -24.81
C ALA A 291 -31.40 -2.30 -24.22
N SER A 292 -31.13 -2.34 -22.91
CA SER A 292 -29.84 -2.80 -22.39
C SER A 292 -30.00 -3.70 -21.16
N ARG A 293 -30.71 -4.83 -21.33
CA ARG A 293 -30.67 -5.95 -20.38
C ARG A 293 -29.32 -6.66 -20.42
N THR A 294 -28.66 -6.65 -21.58
CA THR A 294 -27.40 -7.33 -21.86
C THR A 294 -26.24 -6.41 -21.51
N GLY A 295 -25.67 -6.54 -20.30
CA GLY A 295 -24.47 -5.81 -19.88
C GLY A 295 -24.64 -4.82 -18.71
N GLY A 296 -25.87 -4.62 -18.21
CA GLY A 296 -26.11 -3.71 -17.07
C GLY A 296 -25.30 -4.08 -15.81
N GLY A 297 -25.13 -5.38 -15.53
CA GLY A 297 -24.28 -5.86 -14.43
C GLY A 297 -22.79 -5.57 -14.63
N ALA A 298 -22.30 -5.61 -15.87
CA ALA A 298 -20.89 -5.32 -16.19
C ALA A 298 -20.59 -3.82 -16.02
N LEU A 299 -21.52 -2.94 -16.41
CA LEU A 299 -21.37 -1.49 -16.24
C LEU A 299 -21.12 -1.09 -14.78
N PHE A 300 -21.87 -1.67 -13.84
CA PHE A 300 -21.68 -1.37 -12.41
C PHE A 300 -20.30 -1.81 -11.92
N LYS A 301 -19.85 -3.00 -12.34
CA LYS A 301 -18.52 -3.50 -12.01
C LYS A 301 -17.44 -2.60 -12.61
N GLU A 302 -17.50 -2.30 -13.90
CA GLU A 302 -16.54 -1.44 -14.59
C GLU A 302 -16.45 -0.05 -13.96
N MET A 303 -17.58 0.52 -13.52
CA MET A 303 -17.60 1.79 -12.83
C MET A 303 -16.98 1.70 -11.42
N ALA A 304 -17.20 0.62 -10.68
CA ALA A 304 -16.55 0.37 -9.40
C ALA A 304 -15.03 0.20 -9.58
N ASP A 305 -14.61 -0.62 -10.54
CA ASP A 305 -13.20 -0.86 -10.90
C ASP A 305 -12.52 0.45 -11.33
N TRP A 306 -13.22 1.30 -12.10
CA TRP A 306 -12.71 2.62 -12.46
C TRP A 306 -12.51 3.53 -11.22
N CYS A 307 -13.47 3.54 -10.28
CA CYS A 307 -13.33 4.31 -9.04
C CYS A 307 -12.13 3.82 -8.21
N ASP A 308 -11.91 2.51 -8.16
CA ASP A 308 -10.77 1.91 -7.47
C ASP A 308 -9.45 2.25 -8.14
N ALA A 309 -9.39 2.17 -9.47
CA ALA A 309 -8.23 2.62 -10.23
C ALA A 309 -7.90 4.11 -10.01
N GLN A 310 -8.90 5.00 -9.95
CA GLN A 310 -8.65 6.42 -9.64
C GLN A 310 -8.16 6.61 -8.20
N THR A 311 -8.69 5.84 -7.26
CA THR A 311 -8.27 5.86 -5.85
C THR A 311 -6.82 5.38 -5.68
N SER A 312 -6.42 4.30 -6.35
CA SER A 312 -5.03 3.82 -6.35
C SER A 312 -4.07 4.87 -6.94
N LYS A 313 -4.43 5.50 -8.06
CA LYS A 313 -3.63 6.59 -8.65
C LYS A 313 -3.49 7.78 -7.70
N ALA A 314 -4.56 8.15 -7.01
CA ALA A 314 -4.55 9.27 -6.08
C ALA A 314 -3.69 9.00 -4.83
N VAL A 315 -3.71 7.77 -4.31
CA VAL A 315 -3.04 7.41 -3.05
C VAL A 315 -1.63 6.88 -3.26
N LEU A 316 -1.42 5.94 -4.18
CA LEU A 316 -0.14 5.26 -4.43
C LEU A 316 0.55 5.71 -5.72
N GLY A 317 -0.08 6.55 -6.54
CA GLY A 317 0.48 7.01 -7.81
C GLY A 317 0.40 5.98 -8.96
N GLN A 318 -0.17 4.80 -8.71
CA GLN A 318 -0.24 3.69 -9.66
C GLN A 318 -1.47 2.81 -9.41
N THR A 319 -1.82 1.92 -10.33
CA THR A 319 -2.98 1.00 -10.21
C THR A 319 -2.63 -0.47 -10.09
N MET A 320 -1.52 -0.93 -10.66
CA MET A 320 -1.34 -2.36 -10.98
C MET A 320 -0.74 -3.22 -9.87
N THR A 321 -0.05 -2.67 -8.85
CA THR A 321 0.44 -3.55 -7.76
C THR A 321 -0.70 -4.15 -6.93
N THR A 322 -1.92 -3.64 -7.10
CA THR A 322 -3.10 -4.07 -6.36
C THR A 322 -4.01 -4.96 -7.21
N ASP A 323 -4.14 -4.70 -8.52
CA ASP A 323 -5.21 -5.29 -9.34
C ASP A 323 -4.75 -6.22 -10.48
N ASP A 324 -3.49 -6.21 -10.97
CA ASP A 324 -3.09 -7.07 -12.12
C ASP A 324 -1.60 -7.46 -12.18
N GLY A 325 -1.34 -8.77 -12.34
CA GLY A 325 -0.03 -9.37 -12.54
C GLY A 325 0.42 -9.32 -14.00
N SER A 326 1.20 -8.30 -14.36
CA SER A 326 1.93 -8.25 -15.64
C SER A 326 3.45 -8.20 -15.41
N SER A 327 4.21 -8.34 -16.50
CA SER A 327 5.67 -8.47 -16.59
C SER A 327 6.47 -7.81 -15.45
N ARG A 328 7.47 -8.53 -14.92
CA ARG A 328 8.34 -8.11 -13.80
C ARG A 328 8.88 -6.69 -13.94
N ALA A 329 9.26 -6.29 -15.16
CA ALA A 329 9.78 -4.94 -15.43
C ALA A 329 8.74 -3.82 -15.17
N GLN A 330 7.46 -4.08 -15.38
CA GLN A 330 6.40 -3.11 -15.12
C GLN A 330 6.07 -3.02 -13.63
N ALA A 331 6.08 -4.16 -12.92
CA ALA A 331 5.95 -4.19 -11.46
C ALA A 331 7.07 -3.39 -10.78
N ASP A 332 8.31 -3.54 -11.24
CA ASP A 332 9.47 -2.79 -10.71
C ASP A 332 9.31 -1.27 -10.90
N VAL A 333 8.77 -0.81 -12.03
CA VAL A 333 8.50 0.62 -12.28
C VAL A 333 7.41 1.15 -11.33
N HIS A 334 6.34 0.38 -11.11
CA HIS A 334 5.27 0.78 -10.21
C HIS A 334 5.71 0.83 -8.75
N ASP A 335 6.54 -0.13 -8.32
CA ASP A 335 7.08 -0.12 -6.97
C ASP A 335 8.01 1.09 -6.76
N ARG A 336 8.83 1.47 -7.75
CA ARG A 336 9.64 2.70 -7.68
C ARG A 336 8.79 3.96 -7.45
N VAL A 337 7.67 4.12 -8.18
CA VAL A 337 6.76 5.27 -7.99
C VAL A 337 6.18 5.27 -6.56
N ARG A 338 5.76 4.10 -6.07
CA ARG A 338 5.28 3.95 -4.70
C ARG A 338 6.37 4.30 -3.68
N MET A 339 7.60 3.85 -3.90
CA MET A 339 8.75 4.13 -3.02
C MET A 339 9.15 5.61 -3.06
N ASP A 340 9.05 6.29 -4.20
CA ASP A 340 9.28 7.74 -4.28
C ASP A 340 8.29 8.52 -3.39
N ILE A 341 7.01 8.14 -3.42
CA ILE A 341 5.98 8.72 -2.56
C ILE A 341 6.27 8.40 -1.09
N ALA A 342 6.60 7.15 -0.77
CA ALA A 342 6.94 6.75 0.60
C ALA A 342 8.18 7.49 1.12
N ARG A 343 9.21 7.71 0.28
CA ARG A 343 10.40 8.50 0.64
C ARG A 343 10.04 9.94 0.99
N TRP A 344 9.12 10.55 0.23
CA TRP A 344 8.63 11.90 0.53
C TRP A 344 7.87 11.94 1.86
N ASP A 345 6.98 10.99 2.11
CA ASP A 345 6.24 10.92 3.37
C ASP A 345 7.17 10.67 4.57
N ALA A 346 8.13 9.74 4.42
CA ALA A 346 9.15 9.43 5.43
C ALA A 346 10.00 10.65 5.79
N ARG A 347 10.41 11.44 4.78
CA ARG A 347 11.13 12.69 5.00
C ARG A 347 10.31 13.69 5.82
N GLN A 348 9.05 13.91 5.46
CA GLN A 348 8.18 14.85 6.18
C GLN A 348 7.88 14.41 7.61
N LEU A 349 7.71 13.09 7.82
CA LEU A 349 7.51 12.52 9.14
C LEU A 349 8.78 12.69 9.99
N ALA A 350 9.97 12.43 9.43
CA ALA A 350 11.24 12.66 10.10
C ALA A 350 11.41 14.12 10.53
N ASP A 351 11.10 15.08 9.63
CA ASP A 351 11.13 16.51 9.95
C ASP A 351 10.17 16.87 11.10
N THR A 352 8.99 16.22 11.14
CA THR A 352 8.02 16.40 12.22
C THR A 352 8.55 15.88 13.56
N LEU A 353 9.16 14.69 13.58
CA LEU A 353 9.75 14.12 14.81
C LEU A 353 10.93 14.98 15.28
N ASN A 354 11.76 15.47 14.37
CA ASN A 354 12.87 16.35 14.70
C ASN A 354 12.40 17.62 15.41
N GLU A 355 11.32 18.22 14.91
CA GLU A 355 10.79 19.47 15.45
C GLU A 355 9.99 19.31 16.74
N PHE A 356 9.09 18.32 16.81
CA PHE A 356 8.12 18.19 17.90
C PHE A 356 8.49 17.14 18.95
N LEU A 357 9.44 16.25 18.68
CA LEU A 357 9.88 15.22 19.64
C LEU A 357 11.34 15.44 20.05
N VAL A 358 12.28 15.45 19.10
CA VAL A 358 13.72 15.54 19.40
C VAL A 358 14.07 16.88 20.05
N ARG A 359 13.67 17.99 19.43
CA ARG A 359 14.00 19.32 19.92
C ARG A 359 13.44 19.57 21.33
N PRO A 360 12.15 19.29 21.64
CA PRO A 360 11.64 19.37 23.01
C PRO A 360 12.35 18.42 23.99
N PHE A 361 12.60 17.16 23.60
CA PHE A 361 13.30 16.19 24.45
C PHE A 361 14.69 16.67 24.86
N ILE A 362 15.47 17.20 23.91
CA ILE A 362 16.81 17.72 24.18
C ILE A 362 16.73 18.99 25.02
N GLN A 363 15.79 19.90 24.73
CA GLN A 363 15.65 21.13 25.50
C GLN A 363 15.21 20.88 26.95
N PHE A 364 14.33 19.92 27.20
CA PHE A 364 13.92 19.57 28.55
C PHE A 364 15.05 18.97 29.38
N ASN A 365 15.96 18.21 28.75
CA ASN A 365 17.00 17.47 29.46
C ASN A 365 18.36 18.18 29.50
N TYR A 366 18.74 18.88 28.44
CA TYR A 366 20.07 19.48 28.26
C TYR A 366 20.02 20.99 27.99
N GLY A 367 18.82 21.57 27.85
CA GLY A 367 18.62 22.97 27.50
C GLY A 367 18.74 23.25 26.01
N PRO A 368 18.49 24.50 25.58
CA PRO A 368 18.65 24.92 24.19
C PRO A 368 20.05 24.64 23.67
N GLN A 369 20.14 24.01 22.51
CA GLN A 369 21.39 23.73 21.80
C GLN A 369 21.40 24.52 20.49
N GLU A 370 22.58 24.80 19.96
CA GLU A 370 22.72 25.39 18.62
C GLU A 370 22.45 24.33 17.54
N ASN A 371 23.01 23.13 17.74
CA ASN A 371 22.82 21.99 16.85
C ASN A 371 22.08 20.86 17.58
N TYR A 372 21.20 20.17 16.84
CA TYR A 372 20.43 19.05 17.35
C TYR A 372 20.72 17.80 16.51
N PRO A 373 20.73 16.60 17.12
CA PRO A 373 20.74 15.35 16.36
C PRO A 373 19.48 15.25 15.49
N ARG A 374 19.57 14.50 14.41
CA ARG A 374 18.48 14.34 13.43
C ARG A 374 18.08 12.89 13.28
N ILE A 375 16.79 12.65 13.33
CA ILE A 375 16.16 11.41 12.89
C ILE A 375 16.03 11.45 11.38
N GLU A 376 16.41 10.35 10.74
CA GLU A 376 16.18 10.08 9.34
C GLU A 376 15.44 8.75 9.18
N LEU A 377 14.35 8.78 8.41
CA LEU A 377 13.61 7.59 8.01
C LEU A 377 14.04 7.20 6.60
N ARG A 378 15.08 6.36 6.51
CA ARG A 378 15.62 5.90 5.22
C ARG A 378 14.92 4.62 4.80
N LEU A 379 14.29 4.63 3.63
CA LEU A 379 13.84 3.40 2.99
C LEU A 379 15.07 2.63 2.49
N SER A 380 15.24 1.41 2.99
CA SER A 380 16.20 0.47 2.43
C SER A 380 15.61 -0.05 1.12
N GLU A 381 16.22 0.33 0.00
CA GLU A 381 15.92 -0.32 -1.26
C GLU A 381 16.57 -1.72 -1.19
N PRO A 382 15.84 -2.81 -1.45
CA PRO A 382 16.44 -4.13 -1.51
C PRO A 382 17.54 -4.08 -2.57
N GLU A 383 18.79 -4.05 -2.12
CA GLU A 383 19.93 -4.04 -3.02
C GLU A 383 19.88 -5.33 -3.82
N ASP A 384 19.92 -5.20 -5.14
CA ASP A 384 20.09 -6.35 -6.01
C ASP A 384 21.53 -6.86 -5.82
N LEU A 385 21.69 -7.77 -4.86
CA LEU A 385 22.97 -8.37 -4.50
C LEU A 385 23.64 -9.03 -5.71
N LYS A 386 22.86 -9.50 -6.69
CA LYS A 386 23.38 -10.01 -7.95
C LYS A 386 23.95 -8.89 -8.80
N ALA A 387 23.20 -7.80 -9.01
CA ALA A 387 23.70 -6.63 -9.72
C ALA A 387 24.94 -6.02 -9.03
N PHE A 388 24.99 -6.03 -7.69
CA PHE A 388 26.15 -5.61 -6.93
C PHE A 388 27.37 -6.50 -7.20
N VAL A 389 27.23 -7.83 -7.17
CA VAL A 389 28.31 -8.78 -7.49
C VAL A 389 28.76 -8.66 -8.94
N ASP A 390 27.82 -8.54 -9.87
CA ASP A 390 28.09 -8.38 -11.31
C ASP A 390 28.85 -7.07 -11.59
N ALA A 391 28.57 -5.99 -10.84
CA ALA A 391 29.30 -4.72 -10.94
C ALA A 391 30.66 -4.76 -10.20
N LEU A 392 30.76 -5.49 -9.10
CA LEU A 392 31.94 -5.55 -8.25
C LEU A 392 33.04 -6.46 -8.82
N THR A 393 32.67 -7.59 -9.42
CA THR A 393 33.63 -8.58 -9.96
C THR A 393 34.62 -7.96 -10.95
N PRO A 394 34.19 -7.17 -11.96
CA PRO A 394 35.11 -6.53 -12.91
C PRO A 394 35.98 -5.43 -12.29
N LEU A 395 35.60 -4.86 -11.14
CA LEU A 395 36.37 -3.86 -10.42
C LEU A 395 37.47 -4.51 -9.58
N ILE A 396 37.16 -5.62 -8.92
CA ILE A 396 38.13 -6.45 -8.21
C ILE A 396 39.16 -7.02 -9.19
N ASP A 397 38.71 -7.56 -10.33
CA ASP A 397 39.59 -8.07 -11.40
C ASP A 397 40.53 -6.98 -11.96
N ARG A 398 40.09 -5.72 -11.94
CA ARG A 398 40.88 -4.55 -12.34
C ARG A 398 41.76 -3.99 -11.22
N GLY A 399 41.79 -4.62 -10.05
CA GLY A 399 42.70 -4.29 -8.94
C GLY A 399 42.09 -3.46 -7.81
N MET A 400 40.76 -3.26 -7.77
CA MET A 400 40.10 -2.69 -6.59
C MET A 400 40.26 -3.65 -5.41
N LYS A 401 40.78 -3.15 -4.28
CA LYS A 401 40.87 -3.90 -3.04
C LYS A 401 39.64 -3.59 -2.20
N VAL A 402 38.87 -4.62 -1.87
CA VAL A 402 37.67 -4.52 -1.02
C VAL A 402 37.90 -5.41 0.19
N GLN A 403 37.50 -4.94 1.37
CA GLN A 403 37.63 -5.72 2.58
C GLN A 403 36.58 -6.84 2.58
N GLU A 404 36.97 -8.07 2.93
CA GLU A 404 36.06 -9.21 2.93
C GLU A 404 34.91 -9.03 3.95
N SER A 405 35.18 -8.38 5.08
CA SER A 405 34.17 -8.05 6.09
C SER A 405 33.07 -7.15 5.51
N GLU A 406 33.41 -6.16 4.68
CA GLU A 406 32.41 -5.28 4.07
C GLU A 406 31.50 -6.04 3.09
N ILE A 407 32.02 -7.03 2.36
CA ILE A 407 31.20 -7.88 1.50
C ILE A 407 30.31 -8.79 2.36
N ARG A 408 30.87 -9.45 3.37
CA ARG A 408 30.11 -10.33 4.27
C ARG A 408 28.98 -9.59 5.00
N ASP A 409 29.26 -8.42 5.54
CA ASP A 409 28.27 -7.55 6.19
C ASP A 409 27.16 -7.17 5.22
N LYS A 410 27.51 -6.86 3.97
CA LYS A 410 26.54 -6.52 2.92
C LYS A 410 25.65 -7.69 2.51
N PHE A 411 26.14 -8.93 2.62
CA PHE A 411 25.37 -10.16 2.42
C PHE A 411 24.70 -10.68 3.70
N GLY A 412 24.89 -10.01 4.85
CA GLY A 412 24.39 -10.47 6.15
C GLY A 412 25.00 -11.79 6.62
N LEU A 413 26.20 -12.13 6.13
CA LEU A 413 26.92 -13.36 6.48
C LEU A 413 27.86 -13.09 7.64
N ALA A 414 27.73 -13.84 8.73
CA ALA A 414 28.70 -13.78 9.83
C ALA A 414 30.03 -14.41 9.42
N GLU A 415 31.13 -13.98 10.06
CA GLU A 415 32.39 -14.69 9.92
C GLU A 415 32.23 -16.14 10.43
N PRO A 416 32.72 -17.15 9.69
CA PRO A 416 32.63 -18.52 10.14
C PRO A 416 33.45 -18.71 11.42
N GLU A 417 32.82 -19.25 12.46
CA GLU A 417 33.50 -19.61 13.70
C GLU A 417 34.59 -20.67 13.42
N ALA A 418 35.63 -20.68 14.26
CA ALA A 418 36.73 -21.62 14.12
C ALA A 418 36.22 -23.07 14.23
N GLY A 419 36.20 -23.80 13.10
CA GLY A 419 35.71 -25.18 13.02
C GLY A 419 34.28 -25.34 12.46
N ALA A 420 33.62 -24.26 12.05
CA ALA A 420 32.34 -24.32 11.36
C ALA A 420 32.48 -24.98 9.97
N THR A 421 31.48 -25.76 9.57
CA THR A 421 31.43 -26.35 8.23
C THR A 421 31.15 -25.24 7.21
N VAL A 422 32.17 -24.84 6.44
CA VAL A 422 32.08 -23.80 5.41
C VAL A 422 31.82 -24.43 4.04
N LEU A 423 30.88 -23.87 3.27
CA LEU A 423 30.69 -24.18 1.87
C LEU A 423 31.73 -23.40 1.05
N ALA A 424 32.68 -24.12 0.43
CA ALA A 424 33.70 -23.53 -0.45
C ALA A 424 33.65 -24.18 -1.84
N PRO A 425 33.95 -23.45 -2.93
CA PRO A 425 33.98 -24.02 -4.26
C PRO A 425 35.09 -25.07 -4.36
N SER A 426 34.72 -26.29 -4.73
CA SER A 426 35.61 -27.42 -4.99
C SER A 426 36.35 -27.24 -6.32
N ASN A 427 37.28 -26.29 -6.38
CA ASN A 427 38.20 -26.15 -7.51
C ASN A 427 39.65 -26.01 -7.02
N THR A 428 40.17 -27.08 -6.43
CA THR A 428 41.61 -27.28 -6.31
C THR A 428 42.13 -27.83 -7.64
N PHE A 429 42.55 -26.93 -8.54
CA PHE A 429 43.52 -27.28 -9.56
C PHE A 429 44.88 -27.47 -8.87
N THR A 430 45.11 -28.66 -8.34
CA THR A 430 46.42 -29.03 -7.81
C THR A 430 47.34 -29.33 -9.00
N ALA A 431 48.34 -28.49 -9.22
CA ALA A 431 49.45 -28.79 -10.12
C ALA A 431 50.23 -29.99 -9.58
N TYR A 432 49.98 -31.19 -10.12
CA TYR A 432 50.76 -32.38 -9.78
C TYR A 432 51.93 -32.57 -10.75
N ALA A 433 53.14 -32.63 -10.18
CA ALA A 433 54.30 -33.23 -10.81
C ALA A 433 54.05 -34.74 -11.08
N PRO A 434 54.58 -35.32 -12.16
CA PRO A 434 54.22 -36.68 -12.57
C PRO A 434 54.93 -37.70 -11.68
N ALA A 435 54.18 -38.36 -10.80
CA ALA A 435 54.58 -39.63 -10.20
C ALA A 435 53.75 -40.76 -10.84
N THR A 436 54.46 -41.77 -11.34
CA THR A 436 53.97 -42.90 -12.13
C THR A 436 52.82 -43.65 -11.44
N ALA A 437 51.66 -43.68 -12.10
CA ALA A 437 50.49 -44.42 -11.68
C ALA A 437 50.64 -45.93 -11.97
N LEU A 438 50.58 -46.75 -10.91
CA LEU A 438 50.22 -48.16 -11.02
C LEU A 438 48.70 -48.25 -11.02
N ASN A 439 48.15 -48.66 -12.17
CA ASN A 439 46.73 -48.88 -12.37
C ASN A 439 46.18 -49.89 -11.35
N ARG A 440 45.15 -49.47 -10.61
CA ARG A 440 44.07 -50.38 -10.24
C ARG A 440 42.75 -49.65 -10.44
N GLU A 441 42.05 -50.09 -11.48
CA GLU A 441 40.72 -49.64 -11.85
C GLU A 441 39.73 -49.92 -10.71
N GLN A 442 39.04 -48.86 -10.27
CA GLN A 442 37.62 -48.94 -9.96
C GLN A 442 36.97 -47.68 -10.51
N ILE A 443 36.45 -47.79 -11.73
CA ILE A 443 35.57 -46.82 -12.35
C ILE A 443 34.22 -46.93 -11.62
N ALA A 444 33.90 -45.95 -10.79
CA ALA A 444 32.51 -45.68 -10.42
C ALA A 444 32.01 -44.57 -11.37
N LEU A 445 31.27 -44.98 -12.40
CA LEU A 445 30.51 -44.09 -13.27
C LEU A 445 29.37 -43.45 -12.47
N ASN A 446 29.46 -42.15 -12.20
CA ASN A 446 28.26 -41.31 -12.06
C ASN A 446 28.15 -40.45 -13.31
N ARG A 447 27.65 -41.07 -14.39
CA ARG A 447 27.11 -40.35 -15.53
C ARG A 447 25.78 -39.76 -15.06
N SER A 448 25.68 -38.43 -15.00
CA SER A 448 24.40 -37.73 -14.89
C SER A 448 23.53 -38.18 -16.06
N GLN A 449 22.49 -38.96 -15.75
CA GLN A 449 21.48 -39.35 -16.71
C GLN A 449 20.56 -38.13 -16.87
N GLU A 450 20.41 -37.61 -18.09
CA GLU A 450 19.37 -36.61 -18.39
C GLU A 450 18.01 -37.22 -18.05
N ASP A 451 17.17 -36.47 -17.35
CA ASP A 451 15.84 -36.92 -16.95
C ASP A 451 14.98 -37.13 -18.21
N ASP A 452 14.07 -38.11 -18.21
CA ASP A 452 13.26 -38.44 -19.39
C ASP A 452 12.43 -37.24 -19.91
N ILE A 453 12.15 -36.27 -19.03
CA ILE A 453 11.51 -35.00 -19.35
C ILE A 453 12.46 -34.08 -20.13
N ASP A 454 13.73 -34.01 -19.74
CA ASP A 454 14.73 -33.15 -20.40
C ASP A 454 15.05 -33.65 -21.82
N ALA A 455 15.11 -34.97 -22.02
CA ALA A 455 15.27 -35.57 -23.33
C ALA A 455 14.10 -35.25 -24.27
N LEU A 456 12.87 -35.24 -23.75
CA LEU A 456 11.65 -34.95 -24.51
C LEU A 456 11.52 -33.46 -24.86
N VAL A 457 11.91 -32.59 -23.93
CA VAL A 457 12.00 -31.15 -24.17
C VAL A 457 13.04 -30.84 -25.24
N ALA A 458 14.22 -31.48 -25.18
CA ALA A 458 15.28 -31.30 -26.17
C ALA A 458 14.90 -31.82 -27.57
N GLU A 459 14.19 -32.96 -27.65
CA GLU A 459 13.65 -33.48 -28.92
C GLU A 459 12.55 -32.58 -29.49
N GLY A 460 11.60 -32.14 -28.65
CA GLY A 460 10.52 -31.24 -29.05
C GLY A 460 11.03 -29.88 -29.54
N LEU A 461 12.03 -29.29 -28.88
CA LEU A 461 12.61 -28.00 -29.26
C LEU A 461 13.32 -28.01 -30.62
N LYS A 462 13.92 -29.15 -31.02
CA LYS A 462 14.59 -29.28 -32.34
C LYS A 462 13.62 -29.17 -33.51
N ASP A 463 12.47 -29.81 -33.41
CA ASP A 463 11.43 -29.77 -34.46
C ASP A 463 10.62 -28.46 -34.40
N TRP A 464 10.47 -27.89 -33.20
CA TRP A 464 9.77 -26.63 -32.99
C TRP A 464 10.51 -25.43 -33.59
N ALA A 465 11.84 -25.38 -33.50
CA ALA A 465 12.65 -24.36 -34.15
C ALA A 465 12.47 -24.35 -35.69
N ARG A 466 12.38 -25.54 -36.29
CA ARG A 466 12.25 -25.70 -37.75
C ARG A 466 10.89 -25.26 -38.29
N THR A 467 9.83 -25.43 -37.51
CA THR A 467 8.47 -25.03 -37.86
C THR A 467 8.20 -23.56 -37.49
N GLY A 468 8.81 -23.07 -36.41
CA GLY A 468 8.78 -21.68 -35.99
C GLY A 468 9.34 -20.75 -37.06
N ASP A 469 10.48 -21.12 -37.67
CA ASP A 469 11.09 -20.35 -38.77
C ASP A 469 10.18 -20.23 -40.00
N ALA A 470 9.35 -21.25 -40.29
CA ALA A 470 8.40 -21.20 -41.41
C ALA A 470 7.25 -20.21 -41.16
N PHE A 471 6.91 -19.95 -39.90
CA PHE A 471 5.87 -18.99 -39.50
C PHE A 471 6.43 -17.57 -39.32
N THR A 472 7.65 -17.45 -38.79
CA THR A 472 8.28 -16.15 -38.49
C THR A 472 8.99 -15.54 -39.69
N SER A 473 9.55 -16.33 -40.61
CA SER A 473 10.27 -15.81 -41.77
C SER A 473 9.40 -14.96 -42.71
N PRO A 474 8.15 -15.34 -43.05
CA PRO A 474 7.27 -14.51 -43.88
C PRO A 474 6.87 -13.19 -43.20
N VAL A 475 6.72 -13.20 -41.88
CA VAL A 475 6.44 -12.00 -41.09
C VAL A 475 7.67 -11.08 -41.09
N LEU A 476 8.86 -11.63 -40.89
CA LEU A 476 10.12 -10.88 -40.95
C LEU A 476 10.42 -10.34 -42.36
N GLN A 477 10.03 -11.05 -43.41
CA GLN A 477 10.11 -10.54 -44.79
C GLN A 477 9.15 -9.37 -45.01
N LEU A 478 7.90 -9.47 -44.56
CA LEU A 478 6.93 -8.37 -44.65
C LEU A 478 7.39 -7.13 -43.88
N VAL A 479 8.04 -7.30 -42.72
CA VAL A 479 8.65 -6.19 -41.97
C VAL A 479 9.79 -5.52 -42.75
N ASN A 480 10.57 -6.27 -43.52
CA ASN A 480 11.67 -5.72 -44.31
C ASN A 480 11.23 -5.11 -45.65
N GLU A 481 10.04 -5.43 -46.14
CA GLU A 481 9.49 -4.89 -47.40
C GLU A 481 8.68 -3.60 -47.21
N VAL A 482 8.26 -3.29 -45.99
CA VAL A 482 7.33 -2.19 -45.71
C VAL A 482 7.99 -1.13 -44.82
N ASP A 483 8.02 0.11 -45.31
CA ASP A 483 8.69 1.23 -44.61
C ASP A 483 7.83 1.92 -43.54
N THR A 484 6.53 1.59 -43.47
CA THR A 484 5.58 2.21 -42.53
C THR A 484 4.69 1.22 -41.78
N PHE A 485 4.41 1.53 -40.51
CA PHE A 485 3.67 0.66 -39.60
C PHE A 485 2.22 0.40 -40.04
N ASP A 486 1.54 1.41 -40.57
CA ASP A 486 0.15 1.29 -41.01
C ASP A 486 0.00 0.39 -42.25
N GLU A 487 1.00 0.39 -43.13
CA GLU A 487 1.03 -0.46 -44.33
C GLU A 487 1.36 -1.93 -43.98
N PHE A 488 2.16 -2.14 -42.94
CA PHE A 488 2.41 -3.47 -42.37
C PHE A 488 1.14 -4.06 -41.75
N LEU A 489 0.39 -3.27 -40.96
CA LEU A 489 -0.89 -3.69 -40.38
C LEU A 489 -1.95 -4.00 -41.44
N ALA A 490 -1.96 -3.26 -42.54
CA ALA A 490 -2.92 -3.48 -43.63
C ALA A 490 -2.67 -4.79 -44.40
N ARG A 491 -1.41 -5.25 -44.50
CA ARG A 491 -1.03 -6.49 -45.23
C ARG A 491 -0.95 -7.75 -44.37
N LEU A 492 -0.91 -7.60 -43.05
CA LEU A 492 -0.93 -8.71 -42.09
C LEU A 492 -2.08 -9.72 -42.27
N PRO A 493 -3.33 -9.29 -42.56
CA PRO A 493 -4.46 -10.21 -42.79
C PRO A 493 -4.29 -11.07 -44.04
N GLU A 494 -3.58 -10.60 -45.06
CA GLU A 494 -3.29 -11.36 -46.28
C GLU A 494 -2.25 -12.45 -46.00
N LEU A 495 -1.25 -12.13 -45.17
CA LEU A 495 -0.23 -13.08 -44.72
C LEU A 495 -0.86 -14.24 -43.90
N GLN A 496 -1.84 -13.92 -43.05
CA GLN A 496 -2.58 -14.90 -42.25
C GLN A 496 -3.31 -15.95 -43.10
N GLN A 497 -3.80 -15.58 -44.29
CA GLN A 497 -4.47 -16.53 -45.20
C GLN A 497 -3.49 -17.52 -45.84
N SER A 498 -2.20 -17.16 -45.95
CA SER A 498 -1.16 -18.00 -46.55
C SER A 498 -0.48 -18.94 -45.53
N LEU A 499 -0.50 -18.57 -44.24
CA LEU A 499 0.08 -19.34 -43.16
C LEU A 499 -0.92 -20.40 -42.68
N LYS A 500 -0.85 -21.61 -43.25
CA LYS A 500 -1.66 -22.76 -42.80
C LYS A 500 -1.06 -23.34 -41.51
N PRO A 501 -1.76 -23.27 -40.35
CA PRO A 501 -1.22 -23.70 -39.06
C PRO A 501 -1.30 -25.22 -38.84
N ASP A 502 -1.70 -25.99 -39.85
CA ASP A 502 -2.07 -27.41 -39.70
C ASP A 502 -0.91 -28.28 -39.19
N GLU A 503 0.33 -28.06 -39.65
CA GLU A 503 1.51 -28.79 -39.16
C GLU A 503 1.86 -28.41 -37.72
N PHE A 504 1.72 -27.13 -37.35
CA PHE A 504 2.01 -26.64 -36.01
C PHE A 504 1.02 -27.19 -34.97
N VAL A 505 -0.27 -27.25 -35.33
CA VAL A 505 -1.33 -27.82 -34.49
C VAL A 505 -1.13 -29.33 -34.32
N GLN A 506 -0.75 -30.05 -35.37
CA GLN A 506 -0.48 -31.49 -35.28
C GLN A 506 0.73 -31.80 -34.39
N GLN A 507 1.81 -31.04 -34.48
CA GLN A 507 2.99 -31.22 -33.63
C GLN A 507 2.71 -30.93 -32.16
N LEU A 508 1.96 -29.86 -31.87
CA LEU A 508 1.58 -29.50 -30.49
C LEU A 508 0.64 -30.54 -29.88
N ALA A 509 -0.27 -31.10 -30.68
CA ALA A 509 -1.13 -32.21 -30.28
C ALA A 509 -0.32 -33.49 -30.00
N LEU A 510 0.68 -33.81 -30.83
CA LEU A 510 1.53 -34.98 -30.67
C LEU A 510 2.42 -34.90 -29.42
N LEU A 511 2.99 -33.73 -29.14
CA LEU A 511 3.80 -33.48 -27.94
C LEU A 511 2.95 -33.48 -26.67
N SER A 512 1.76 -32.87 -26.72
CA SER A 512 0.80 -32.92 -25.60
C SER A 512 0.36 -34.36 -25.31
N PHE A 513 0.18 -35.17 -26.36
CA PHE A 513 -0.14 -36.60 -26.21
C PHE A 513 1.03 -37.41 -25.64
N LYS A 514 2.26 -37.20 -26.12
CA LYS A 514 3.48 -37.84 -25.57
C LYS A 514 3.70 -37.48 -24.10
N ALA A 515 3.55 -36.19 -23.75
CA ALA A 515 3.69 -35.72 -22.37
C ALA A 515 2.65 -36.35 -21.43
N ARG A 516 1.40 -36.52 -21.91
CA ARG A 516 0.34 -37.16 -21.14
C ARG A 516 0.57 -38.66 -20.96
N ALA A 517 1.04 -39.34 -22.00
CA ALA A 517 1.37 -40.76 -21.94
C ALA A 517 2.52 -41.07 -20.96
N LEU A 518 3.48 -40.16 -20.79
CA LEU A 518 4.55 -40.30 -19.79
C LEU A 518 4.09 -39.99 -18.36
N GLY A 519 3.14 -39.05 -18.19
CA GLY A 519 2.51 -38.79 -16.90
C GLY A 519 1.74 -40.01 -16.37
N ASP A 520 1.00 -40.71 -17.24
CA ASP A 520 0.20 -41.88 -16.84
C ASP A 520 1.05 -43.13 -16.52
N VAL A 521 2.32 -43.21 -16.96
CA VAL A 521 3.21 -44.36 -16.68
C VAL A 521 3.78 -44.32 -15.26
N ASN A 522 3.78 -43.16 -14.60
CA ASN A 522 4.28 -42.99 -13.23
C ASN A 522 3.18 -43.03 -12.14
N ASP A 523 1.91 -43.11 -12.52
CA ASP A 523 0.75 -43.18 -11.60
C ASP A 523 0.17 -44.61 -11.44
N GLY A 524 0.98 -45.64 -11.73
CA GLY A 524 0.64 -47.08 -11.59
C GLY A 524 1.31 -47.79 -10.42
#